data_AF-A0A2E2B1L4-F1
#
_entry.id   AF-A0A2E2B1L4-F1
#
_cell.length_a   1.000
_cell.length_b   1.000
_cell.length_c   1.000
_cell.angle_alpha   90.00
_cell.angle_beta   90.00
_cell.angle_gamma   90.00
#
_symmetry.space_group_name_H-M   'P 1'
#
loop_
_entity.id
_entity.type
_entity.pdbx_description
1 polymer ?
#
loop_
_entity_poly.entity_id
_entity_poly.type
_entity_poly.pdbx_seq_one_letter_code
_entity_poly.pdbx_strand_id
1 'polypeptide(L)'
;MSEFPTPRVSILIPNYNNGAQSSRDGSVNLILDLLNSLEKTLKNDPTPFEILAYDDGSDDDSLETLRAWSQKTWSDGRPFLQLTEDEHCGILAITANKLSRMAKGDILSRLDGDVICLTDNWVSKLTEYMDQPIDRLGVIGPKQLKPNMRIHAFGDFVIHPHGYIHYANNLPRHAVKRPLEVDHVMGCFYCCKKAVFDDIGGYDEDFLRGQTIDFGLRARKAGWRAFAVPDIEFIHNHVKREDRKTRADTNEGLNYTMDVFQRKWGFSRLSPDMDAIAKQYEGSPLLWNKQFFGPTAFKPRMEPVEQIDFAQSDWARYANDKAFQSKINVRMQATIDVIKQSKIVPQPLVLIGQGDGLFAHLYAHQGGNIVSYDDRPGRVAFAQKCVANQKYPGQRPTFKTLGEGGKIDLPDASVDQILIDGLLERYPNPVEVIRETVRILKPGALMVVVANRRPVFEGEDPTDPATFVRLMTTDRHFIWMELINLVKATGAGKLDIAIDIFKDDPSRDMVLIVRRNPD
;
A
#
# COMPACT_ATOMS: atom_id res chain seq x y z
N MET A 1 41.84 -6.33 22.77
CA MET A 1 40.55 -7.02 23.02
C MET A 1 39.54 -5.95 23.38
N SER A 2 38.34 -5.96 22.80
CA SER A 2 37.28 -4.98 23.14
C SER A 2 36.95 -5.06 24.64
N GLU A 3 36.98 -3.94 25.35
CA GLU A 3 36.59 -3.86 26.77
C GLU A 3 35.09 -4.11 27.00
N PHE A 4 34.26 -4.02 25.93
CA PHE A 4 32.82 -4.16 26.00
C PHE A 4 32.31 -5.44 25.32
N PRO A 5 31.16 -5.99 25.73
CA PRO A 5 30.50 -7.11 25.06
C PRO A 5 30.29 -6.82 23.57
N THR A 6 30.36 -7.86 22.74
CA THR A 6 30.02 -7.71 21.31
C THR A 6 28.53 -7.34 21.21
N PRO A 7 28.17 -6.26 20.49
CA PRO A 7 26.77 -5.87 20.34
C PRO A 7 26.00 -6.97 19.60
N ARG A 8 24.75 -7.24 20.02
CA ARG A 8 23.80 -8.01 19.21
C ARG A 8 23.19 -7.14 18.13
N VAL A 9 22.84 -5.90 18.49
CA VAL A 9 22.21 -4.95 17.56
C VAL A 9 23.15 -3.77 17.29
N SER A 10 23.41 -3.50 16.02
CA SER A 10 23.98 -2.22 15.59
C SER A 10 22.86 -1.32 15.07
N ILE A 11 22.64 -0.21 15.78
CA ILE A 11 21.68 0.83 15.43
C ILE A 11 22.37 1.79 14.46
N LEU A 12 21.83 1.93 13.25
CA LEU A 12 22.43 2.66 12.14
C LEU A 12 21.61 3.91 11.83
N ILE A 13 22.20 5.09 12.02
CA ILE A 13 21.53 6.38 11.88
C ILE A 13 22.21 7.18 10.75
N PRO A 14 21.74 7.05 9.49
CA PRO A 14 22.14 7.99 8.45
C PRO A 14 21.50 9.36 8.72
N ASN A 15 22.31 10.42 8.69
CA ASN A 15 21.89 11.78 8.94
C ASN A 15 22.22 12.69 7.74
N TYR A 16 21.25 13.54 7.40
CA TYR A 16 21.47 14.69 6.53
C TYR A 16 20.39 15.72 6.85
N ASN A 17 20.78 16.86 7.41
CA ASN A 17 19.90 17.98 7.71
C ASN A 17 18.62 17.59 8.47
N ASN A 18 18.80 17.08 9.71
CA ASN A 18 17.69 16.73 10.62
C ASN A 18 17.70 17.59 11.89
N GLY A 19 18.30 18.78 11.84
CA GLY A 19 18.36 19.72 12.95
C GLY A 19 17.05 20.48 13.14
N ALA A 20 17.01 21.40 14.10
CA ALA A 20 15.89 22.32 14.24
C ALA A 20 15.77 23.26 13.03
N GLN A 21 16.91 23.68 12.45
CA GLN A 21 16.93 24.58 11.30
C GLN A 21 16.33 23.96 10.03
N SER A 22 16.29 22.63 9.94
CA SER A 22 15.68 21.89 8.83
C SER A 22 14.26 21.42 9.14
N SER A 23 13.64 21.92 10.22
CA SER A 23 12.24 21.66 10.55
C SER A 23 11.34 22.82 10.11
N ARG A 24 10.13 22.51 9.63
CA ARG A 24 9.25 23.46 8.91
C ARG A 24 8.92 24.75 9.66
N ASP A 25 8.97 24.71 10.99
CA ASP A 25 8.66 25.86 11.85
C ASP A 25 9.76 26.11 12.91
N GLY A 26 10.90 25.41 12.83
CA GLY A 26 11.97 25.50 13.81
C GLY A 26 11.62 24.94 15.20
N SER A 27 10.42 24.39 15.39
CA SER A 27 9.91 24.02 16.73
C SER A 27 10.38 22.66 17.22
N VAL A 28 10.97 21.85 16.34
CA VAL A 28 11.39 20.48 16.64
C VAL A 28 12.79 20.25 16.10
N ASN A 29 13.69 19.75 16.94
CA ASN A 29 14.98 19.21 16.51
C ASN A 29 14.83 17.70 16.31
N LEU A 30 14.77 17.25 15.05
CA LEU A 30 14.40 15.86 14.71
C LEU A 30 15.45 14.86 15.21
N ILE A 31 16.74 15.13 14.98
CA ILE A 31 17.82 14.24 15.43
C ILE A 31 17.93 14.22 16.96
N LEU A 32 17.73 15.36 17.63
CA LEU A 32 17.74 15.43 19.09
C LEU A 32 16.58 14.62 19.69
N ASP A 33 15.39 14.70 19.10
CA ASP A 33 14.23 13.91 19.51
C ASP A 33 14.51 12.41 19.37
N LEU A 34 15.15 11.97 18.27
CA LEU A 34 15.58 10.59 18.10
C LEU A 34 16.55 10.17 19.21
N LEU A 35 17.62 10.93 19.44
CA LEU A 35 18.65 10.61 20.43
C LEU A 35 18.11 10.58 21.86
N ASN A 36 17.25 11.53 22.22
CA ASN A 36 16.52 11.54 23.50
C ASN A 36 15.63 10.29 23.64
N SER A 37 14.94 9.89 22.58
CA SER A 37 14.09 8.69 22.60
C SER A 37 14.92 7.41 22.75
N LEU A 38 16.09 7.33 22.11
CA LEU A 38 17.02 6.21 22.25
C LEU A 38 17.59 6.15 23.67
N GLU A 39 18.05 7.27 24.24
CA GLU A 39 18.52 7.34 25.63
C GLU A 39 17.44 6.85 26.59
N LYS A 40 16.21 7.36 26.44
CA LYS A 40 15.07 6.99 27.28
C LYS A 40 14.74 5.51 27.19
N THR A 41 14.60 4.98 25.97
CA THR A 41 14.09 3.63 25.72
C THR A 41 15.14 2.54 25.92
N LEU A 42 16.44 2.88 25.84
CA LEU A 42 17.53 1.91 25.90
C LEU A 42 18.40 1.98 27.17
N LYS A 43 18.21 2.98 28.04
CA LYS A 43 19.01 3.12 29.29
C LYS A 43 19.03 1.87 30.18
N ASN A 44 17.98 1.04 30.11
CA ASN A 44 17.82 -0.18 30.90
C ASN A 44 17.74 -1.44 30.01
N ASP A 45 18.05 -1.33 28.71
CA ASP A 45 17.97 -2.47 27.82
C ASP A 45 19.09 -3.46 28.15
N PRO A 46 18.77 -4.73 28.50
CA PRO A 46 19.77 -5.71 28.93
C PRO A 46 20.60 -6.26 27.76
N THR A 47 20.15 -6.07 26.52
CA THR A 47 20.81 -6.64 25.35
C THR A 47 21.92 -5.71 24.87
N PRO A 48 23.17 -6.20 24.67
CA PRO A 48 24.26 -5.38 24.16
C PRO A 48 23.94 -4.77 22.78
N PHE A 49 24.17 -3.46 22.64
CA PHE A 49 23.99 -2.74 21.38
C PHE A 49 25.08 -1.67 21.17
N GLU A 50 25.24 -1.23 19.93
CA GLU A 50 25.99 -0.03 19.58
C GLU A 50 25.14 0.92 18.73
N ILE A 51 25.45 2.22 18.76
CA ILE A 51 24.83 3.23 17.92
C ILE A 51 25.91 3.81 17.01
N LEU A 52 25.69 3.74 15.70
CA LEU A 52 26.54 4.28 14.65
C LEU A 52 25.77 5.39 13.93
N ALA A 53 26.22 6.62 14.05
CA ALA A 53 25.69 7.76 13.31
C ALA A 53 26.63 8.12 12.15
N TYR A 54 26.05 8.38 10.99
CA TYR A 54 26.78 8.77 9.78
C TYR A 54 26.20 10.07 9.23
N ASP A 55 26.95 11.15 9.33
CA ASP A 55 26.56 12.44 8.78
C ASP A 55 27.04 12.59 7.33
N ASP A 56 26.09 12.78 6.41
CA ASP A 56 26.32 12.95 4.96
C ASP A 56 26.51 14.44 4.62
N GLY A 57 27.43 15.11 5.30
CA GLY A 57 27.79 16.51 5.05
C GLY A 57 26.66 17.50 5.36
N SER A 58 26.03 17.38 6.53
CA SER A 58 24.97 18.32 6.95
C SER A 58 25.51 19.74 7.11
N ASP A 59 24.69 20.73 6.74
CA ASP A 59 24.98 22.17 6.89
C ASP A 59 24.07 22.87 7.91
N ASP A 60 23.27 22.09 8.66
CA ASP A 60 22.38 22.54 9.73
C ASP A 60 22.88 22.15 11.13
N ASP A 61 22.08 22.42 12.17
CA ASP A 61 22.41 22.15 13.58
C ASP A 61 22.38 20.66 13.99
N SER A 62 22.12 19.73 13.06
CA SER A 62 22.15 18.29 13.38
C SER A 62 23.55 17.75 13.60
N LEU A 63 24.57 18.29 12.91
CA LEU A 63 25.94 17.82 13.06
C LEU A 63 26.52 18.20 14.43
N GLU A 64 26.32 19.43 14.89
CA GLU A 64 26.71 19.84 16.26
C GLU A 64 26.00 18.98 17.31
N THR A 65 24.73 18.65 17.08
CA THR A 65 23.98 17.76 17.97
C THR A 65 24.66 16.39 18.02
N LEU A 66 24.95 15.76 16.87
CA LEU A 66 25.62 14.46 16.83
C LEU A 66 27.01 14.48 17.49
N ARG A 67 27.82 15.52 17.25
CA ARG A 67 29.13 15.70 17.89
C ARG A 67 29.01 15.82 19.41
N ALA A 68 28.03 16.57 19.92
CA ALA A 68 27.80 16.69 21.36
C ALA A 68 27.40 15.34 21.99
N TRP A 69 26.54 14.58 21.32
CA TRP A 69 26.08 13.27 21.80
C TRP A 69 27.16 12.18 21.67
N SER A 70 28.09 12.28 20.73
CA SER A 70 29.22 11.36 20.63
C SER A 70 30.20 11.46 21.81
N GLN A 71 30.17 12.56 22.58
CA GLN A 71 30.96 12.74 23.80
C GLN A 71 30.25 12.20 25.05
N LYS A 72 28.97 11.83 24.96
CA LYS A 72 28.24 11.21 26.07
C LYS A 72 28.63 9.74 26.20
N THR A 73 28.43 9.20 27.40
CA THR A 73 28.59 7.77 27.70
C THR A 73 27.32 7.24 28.35
N TRP A 74 27.06 5.95 28.16
CA TRP A 74 26.07 5.23 28.95
C TRP A 74 26.61 5.00 30.37
N SER A 75 25.73 4.55 31.28
CA SER A 75 26.09 4.27 32.68
C SER A 75 27.17 3.21 32.87
N ASP A 76 27.38 2.35 31.87
CA ASP A 76 28.40 1.31 31.82
C ASP A 76 29.75 1.80 31.21
N GLY A 77 29.84 3.08 30.86
CA GLY A 77 31.04 3.72 30.32
C GLY A 77 31.24 3.60 28.81
N ARG A 78 30.39 2.86 28.09
CA ARG A 78 30.49 2.79 26.62
C ARG A 78 30.05 4.13 25.99
N PRO A 79 30.62 4.54 24.85
CA PRO A 79 30.17 5.74 24.14
C PRO A 79 28.67 5.67 23.83
N PHE A 80 27.97 6.80 23.91
CA PHE A 80 26.55 6.85 23.56
C PHE A 80 26.34 6.44 22.10
N LEU A 81 27.12 7.06 21.21
CA LEU A 81 27.18 6.75 19.78
C LEU A 81 28.62 6.91 19.25
N GLN A 82 28.91 6.26 18.13
CA GLN A 82 30.09 6.51 17.30
C GLN A 82 29.65 7.35 16.08
N LEU A 83 30.30 8.50 15.87
CA LEU A 83 30.00 9.40 14.76
C LEU A 83 31.03 9.22 13.63
N THR A 84 30.55 9.18 12.39
CA THR A 84 31.35 9.34 11.17
C THR A 84 30.80 10.51 10.38
N GLU A 85 31.69 11.39 9.92
CA GLU A 85 31.38 12.57 9.12
C GLU A 85 31.98 12.37 7.71
N ASP A 86 31.24 12.72 6.67
CA ASP A 86 31.68 12.57 5.27
C ASP A 86 31.18 13.74 4.40
N GLU A 87 31.67 13.83 3.17
CA GLU A 87 31.16 14.77 2.18
C GLU A 87 29.78 14.34 1.65
N HIS A 88 28.88 15.31 1.43
CA HIS A 88 27.52 15.04 0.98
C HIS A 88 27.47 14.32 -0.37
N CYS A 89 26.98 13.07 -0.36
CA CYS A 89 26.79 12.29 -1.58
C CYS A 89 25.34 12.31 -2.10
N GLY A 90 24.36 12.65 -1.25
CA GLY A 90 22.96 12.81 -1.64
C GLY A 90 22.20 11.52 -1.91
N ILE A 91 22.82 10.35 -1.69
CA ILE A 91 22.22 9.03 -1.94
C ILE A 91 22.23 8.20 -0.64
N LEU A 92 21.04 8.06 -0.05
CA LEU A 92 20.84 7.32 1.21
C LEU A 92 21.29 5.85 1.15
N ALA A 93 21.18 5.20 0.00
CA ALA A 93 21.64 3.82 -0.15
C ALA A 93 23.16 3.68 0.07
N ILE A 94 23.96 4.65 -0.40
CA ILE A 94 25.41 4.68 -0.24
C ILE A 94 25.76 4.80 1.25
N THR A 95 25.17 5.76 1.94
CA THR A 95 25.44 6.01 3.37
C THR A 95 24.97 4.85 4.24
N ALA A 96 23.78 4.30 3.95
CA ALA A 96 23.25 3.12 4.65
C ALA A 96 24.12 1.87 4.42
N ASN A 97 24.69 1.69 3.22
CA ASN A 97 25.63 0.61 2.91
C ASN A 97 26.95 0.76 3.68
N LYS A 98 27.50 1.98 3.78
CA LYS A 98 28.70 2.26 4.57
C LYS A 98 28.47 1.94 6.05
N LEU A 99 27.38 2.43 6.63
CA LEU A 99 26.96 2.11 8.00
C LEU A 99 26.84 0.60 8.25
N SER A 100 26.18 -0.12 7.34
CA SER A 100 25.96 -1.58 7.47
C SER A 100 27.28 -2.37 7.48
N ARG A 101 28.30 -1.90 6.76
CA ARG A 101 29.64 -2.50 6.75
C ARG A 101 30.43 -2.24 8.03
N MET A 102 30.25 -1.08 8.65
CA MET A 102 30.89 -0.72 9.94
C MET A 102 30.27 -1.47 11.13
N ALA A 103 29.04 -1.94 10.98
CA ALA A 103 28.25 -2.58 12.01
C ALA A 103 28.85 -3.92 12.49
N LYS A 104 28.96 -4.09 13.82
CA LYS A 104 29.50 -5.30 14.47
C LYS A 104 28.43 -6.28 14.93
N GLY A 105 27.18 -5.83 15.07
CA GLY A 105 26.06 -6.65 15.52
C GLY A 105 25.61 -7.67 14.48
N ASP A 106 25.07 -8.80 14.97
CA ASP A 106 24.44 -9.81 14.12
C ASP A 106 23.05 -9.37 13.61
N ILE A 107 22.51 -8.28 14.16
CA ILE A 107 21.30 -7.59 13.70
C ILE A 107 21.64 -6.12 13.38
N LEU A 108 21.23 -5.68 12.19
CA LEU A 108 21.32 -4.30 11.72
C LEU A 108 19.95 -3.64 11.90
N SER A 109 19.91 -2.51 12.59
CA SER A 109 18.68 -1.75 12.84
C SER A 109 18.84 -0.33 12.30
N ARG A 110 18.30 -0.05 11.11
CA ARG A 110 18.39 1.27 10.49
C ARG A 110 17.25 2.17 10.94
N LEU A 111 17.57 3.34 11.48
CA LEU A 111 16.60 4.36 11.89
C LEU A 111 16.85 5.65 11.10
N ASP A 112 15.81 6.20 10.49
CA ASP A 112 15.89 7.55 9.92
C ASP A 112 16.00 8.59 11.06
N GLY A 113 16.71 9.69 10.82
CA GLY A 113 17.01 10.74 11.82
C GLY A 113 15.81 11.51 12.37
N ASP A 114 14.60 11.25 11.87
CA ASP A 114 13.32 11.85 12.25
C ASP A 114 12.34 10.83 12.86
N VAL A 115 12.86 9.73 13.42
CA VAL A 115 12.12 8.73 14.19
C VAL A 115 12.10 9.05 15.69
N ILE A 116 10.98 8.74 16.35
CA ILE A 116 10.88 8.71 17.82
C ILE A 116 10.52 7.30 18.25
N CYS A 117 11.41 6.66 19.02
CA CYS A 117 11.17 5.34 19.61
C CYS A 117 10.25 5.46 20.83
N LEU A 118 9.21 4.61 20.91
CA LEU A 118 8.23 4.67 22.00
C LEU A 118 8.32 3.51 22.99
N THR A 119 8.88 2.39 22.56
CA THR A 119 8.88 1.14 23.32
C THR A 119 10.16 1.04 24.16
N ASP A 120 10.03 0.95 25.48
CA ASP A 120 11.17 0.65 26.36
C ASP A 120 11.73 -0.75 26.08
N ASN A 121 13.06 -0.87 26.15
CA ASN A 121 13.84 -2.08 25.93
C ASN A 121 13.54 -2.76 24.58
N TRP A 122 13.37 -1.96 23.53
CA TRP A 122 13.00 -2.49 22.22
C TRP A 122 14.12 -3.31 21.56
N VAL A 123 15.39 -3.12 21.93
CA VAL A 123 16.50 -3.94 21.41
C VAL A 123 16.36 -5.36 21.95
N SER A 124 16.09 -5.54 23.24
CA SER A 124 15.78 -6.86 23.82
C SER A 124 14.55 -7.51 23.19
N LYS A 125 13.49 -6.74 22.95
CA LYS A 125 12.29 -7.28 22.27
C LYS A 125 12.59 -7.69 20.83
N LEU A 126 13.42 -6.91 20.12
CA LEU A 126 13.83 -7.22 18.76
C LEU A 126 14.63 -8.52 18.70
N THR A 127 15.58 -8.73 19.62
CA THR A 127 16.36 -9.97 19.68
C THR A 127 15.49 -11.17 20.06
N GLU A 128 14.56 -11.02 21.02
CA GLU A 128 13.57 -12.05 21.34
C GLU A 128 12.78 -12.51 20.12
N TYR A 129 12.35 -11.59 19.24
CA TYR A 129 11.71 -11.96 17.99
C TYR A 129 12.66 -12.61 16.99
N MET A 130 13.87 -12.06 16.80
CA MET A 130 14.85 -12.59 15.83
C MET A 130 15.39 -13.97 16.19
N ASP A 131 15.39 -14.31 17.47
CA ASP A 131 15.83 -15.58 18.03
C ASP A 131 14.69 -16.64 18.05
N GLN A 132 13.45 -16.27 17.69
CA GLN A 132 12.37 -17.26 17.51
C GLN A 132 12.74 -18.28 16.43
N PRO A 133 12.36 -19.56 16.58
CA PRO A 133 12.68 -20.63 15.63
C PRO A 133 11.78 -20.59 14.38
N ILE A 134 11.63 -19.41 13.78
CA ILE A 134 10.93 -19.20 12.53
C ILE A 134 11.94 -19.38 11.40
N ASP A 135 11.72 -20.41 10.59
CA ASP A 135 12.60 -20.72 9.45
C ASP A 135 12.80 -19.48 8.55
N ARG A 136 14.06 -19.21 8.23
CA ARG A 136 14.51 -18.07 7.41
C ARG A 136 13.96 -16.70 7.86
N LEU A 137 13.61 -16.50 9.13
CA LEU A 137 13.31 -15.15 9.64
C LEU A 137 14.55 -14.26 9.52
N GLY A 138 14.45 -13.21 8.70
CA GLY A 138 15.56 -12.32 8.38
C GLY A 138 15.28 -10.84 8.62
N VAL A 139 14.02 -10.41 8.55
CA VAL A 139 13.63 -8.99 8.63
C VAL A 139 12.48 -8.81 9.61
N ILE A 140 12.56 -7.76 10.43
CA ILE A 140 11.50 -7.31 11.33
C ILE A 140 11.25 -5.82 11.14
N GLY A 141 9.97 -5.46 11.10
CA GLY A 141 9.48 -4.09 11.06
C GLY A 141 8.67 -3.74 12.30
N PRO A 142 9.10 -2.75 13.10
CA PRO A 142 8.26 -2.14 14.11
C PRO A 142 6.98 -1.51 13.56
N LYS A 143 5.97 -1.35 14.42
CA LYS A 143 4.71 -0.68 14.10
C LYS A 143 4.89 0.83 14.04
N GLN A 144 4.69 1.41 12.85
CA GLN A 144 4.76 2.86 12.65
C GLN A 144 3.44 3.52 13.04
N LEU A 145 3.50 4.54 13.89
CA LEU A 145 2.38 5.37 14.29
C LEU A 145 2.45 6.75 13.65
N LYS A 146 1.27 7.32 13.39
CA LYS A 146 1.08 8.74 13.08
C LYS A 146 1.18 9.56 14.38
N PRO A 147 1.39 10.89 14.30
CA PRO A 147 1.37 11.76 15.49
C PRO A 147 0.09 11.69 16.33
N ASN A 148 -1.06 11.34 15.71
CA ASN A 148 -2.34 11.12 16.40
C ASN A 148 -2.47 9.70 16.99
N MET A 149 -1.38 8.94 17.08
CA MET A 149 -1.28 7.58 17.60
C MET A 149 -2.08 6.51 16.83
N ARG A 150 -2.66 6.84 15.67
CA ARG A 150 -3.20 5.81 14.75
C ARG A 150 -2.07 5.15 14.00
N ILE A 151 -2.30 3.92 13.54
CA ILE A 151 -1.31 3.18 12.74
C ILE A 151 -1.08 3.93 11.42
N HIS A 152 0.18 4.16 11.07
CA HIS A 152 0.58 4.56 9.72
C HIS A 152 0.83 3.33 8.85
N ALA A 153 1.63 2.38 9.33
CA ALA A 153 1.92 1.13 8.63
C ALA A 153 2.25 0.03 9.64
N PHE A 154 1.81 -1.19 9.34
CA PHE A 154 2.14 -2.42 10.06
C PHE A 154 2.69 -3.46 9.09
N GLY A 155 3.82 -3.09 8.45
CA GLY A 155 4.33 -3.79 7.28
C GLY A 155 3.55 -3.47 6.01
N ASP A 156 4.14 -3.87 4.88
CA ASP A 156 3.68 -3.47 3.56
C ASP A 156 3.57 -4.67 2.61
N PHE A 157 2.58 -4.60 1.73
CA PHE A 157 2.44 -5.51 0.60
C PHE A 157 2.81 -4.78 -0.68
N VAL A 158 3.69 -5.40 -1.48
CA VAL A 158 4.21 -4.86 -2.74
C VAL A 158 3.69 -5.69 -3.92
N ILE A 159 3.61 -7.01 -3.74
CA ILE A 159 3.02 -7.93 -4.72
C ILE A 159 1.57 -8.18 -4.27
N HIS A 160 0.70 -7.25 -4.60
CA HIS A 160 -0.71 -7.25 -4.19
C HIS A 160 -1.59 -6.67 -5.29
N PRO A 161 -2.80 -7.21 -5.55
CA PRO A 161 -3.68 -6.74 -6.65
C PRO A 161 -3.96 -5.24 -6.70
N HIS A 162 -3.93 -4.57 -5.55
CA HIS A 162 -4.18 -3.12 -5.39
C HIS A 162 -2.90 -2.26 -5.37
N GLY A 163 -1.75 -2.86 -5.69
CA GLY A 163 -0.46 -2.17 -5.64
C GLY A 163 0.14 -2.12 -4.24
N TYR A 164 0.95 -1.09 -4.00
CA TYR A 164 1.69 -0.90 -2.76
C TYR A 164 0.76 -0.48 -1.60
N ILE A 165 0.61 -1.36 -0.61
CA ILE A 165 -0.30 -1.18 0.53
C ILE A 165 0.48 -1.05 1.83
N HIS A 166 0.10 -0.04 2.63
CA HIS A 166 0.46 0.04 4.05
C HIS A 166 -0.57 -0.73 4.89
N TYR A 167 -0.20 -1.89 5.41
CA TYR A 167 -1.15 -2.73 6.14
C TYR A 167 -1.60 -2.05 7.44
N ALA A 168 -2.88 -2.23 7.79
CA ALA A 168 -3.53 -1.62 8.95
C ALA A 168 -3.48 -0.07 8.99
N ASN A 169 -3.23 0.61 7.85
CA ASN A 169 -3.21 2.07 7.80
C ASN A 169 -4.48 2.67 8.40
N ASN A 170 -4.27 3.68 9.24
CA ASN A 170 -5.31 4.43 9.92
C ASN A 170 -6.17 3.61 10.89
N LEU A 171 -5.82 2.38 11.27
CA LEU A 171 -6.50 1.68 12.36
C LEU A 171 -6.07 2.23 13.74
N PRO A 172 -6.85 1.99 14.81
CA PRO A 172 -6.43 2.31 16.18
C PRO A 172 -5.08 1.66 16.53
N ARG A 173 -4.28 2.32 17.38
CA ARG A 173 -2.95 1.86 17.84
C ARG A 173 -2.90 0.37 18.22
N HIS A 174 -3.94 -0.09 18.92
CA HIS A 174 -4.04 -1.43 19.51
C HIS A 174 -4.85 -2.43 18.66
N ALA A 175 -5.18 -2.08 17.41
CA ALA A 175 -5.94 -2.96 16.54
C ALA A 175 -5.17 -4.24 16.20
N VAL A 176 -3.89 -4.11 15.89
CA VAL A 176 -2.98 -5.23 15.58
C VAL A 176 -2.42 -5.83 16.87
N LYS A 177 -2.51 -7.15 17.03
CA LYS A 177 -2.09 -7.84 18.26
C LYS A 177 -1.05 -8.94 18.04
N ARG A 178 -0.80 -9.32 16.78
CA ARG A 178 0.08 -10.43 16.42
C ARG A 178 1.09 -10.01 15.36
N PRO A 179 2.28 -10.64 15.35
CA PRO A 179 3.20 -10.51 14.22
C PRO A 179 2.54 -10.95 12.92
N LEU A 180 2.86 -10.26 11.83
CA LEU A 180 2.32 -10.55 10.51
C LEU A 180 3.45 -10.67 9.48
N GLU A 181 3.46 -11.76 8.71
CA GLU A 181 4.37 -11.90 7.57
C GLU A 181 3.96 -10.96 6.43
N VAL A 182 4.93 -10.25 5.86
CA VAL A 182 4.72 -9.18 4.87
C VAL A 182 5.77 -9.22 3.77
N ASP A 183 5.54 -8.53 2.64
CA ASP A 183 6.54 -8.42 1.57
C ASP A 183 7.70 -7.51 1.99
N HIS A 184 7.36 -6.43 2.70
CA HIS A 184 8.25 -5.35 3.06
C HIS A 184 7.87 -4.74 4.41
N VAL A 185 8.81 -4.05 5.06
CA VAL A 185 8.55 -3.27 6.27
C VAL A 185 9.16 -1.88 6.11
N MET A 186 8.52 -0.87 6.70
CA MET A 186 8.86 0.53 6.49
C MET A 186 10.35 0.83 6.71
N GLY A 187 10.95 1.52 5.74
CA GLY A 187 12.38 1.76 5.75
C GLY A 187 12.88 2.61 6.92
N CYS A 188 12.06 3.52 7.46
CA CYS A 188 12.48 4.46 8.50
C CYS A 188 12.82 3.80 9.85
N PHE A 189 12.35 2.58 10.09
CA PHE A 189 12.83 1.73 11.18
C PHE A 189 12.86 0.27 10.66
N TYR A 190 14.03 -0.13 10.15
CA TYR A 190 14.20 -1.38 9.42
C TYR A 190 15.22 -2.28 10.11
N CYS A 191 14.79 -3.43 10.62
CA CYS A 191 15.66 -4.38 11.30
C CYS A 191 15.90 -5.61 10.45
N CYS A 192 17.15 -5.98 10.19
CA CYS A 192 17.48 -7.23 9.50
C CYS A 192 18.65 -7.96 10.15
N LYS A 193 18.71 -9.29 10.03
CA LYS A 193 19.92 -10.04 10.38
C LYS A 193 21.05 -9.63 9.44
N LYS A 194 22.27 -9.49 9.96
CA LYS A 194 23.47 -9.24 9.15
C LYS A 194 23.65 -10.33 8.08
N ALA A 195 23.28 -11.58 8.40
CA ALA A 195 23.25 -12.68 7.45
C ALA A 195 22.38 -12.43 6.20
N VAL A 196 21.32 -11.61 6.29
CA VAL A 196 20.55 -11.20 5.10
C VAL A 196 21.39 -10.31 4.21
N PHE A 197 22.03 -9.29 4.79
CA PHE A 197 22.92 -8.37 4.08
C PHE A 197 24.11 -9.11 3.44
N ASP A 198 24.69 -10.08 4.15
CA ASP A 198 25.79 -10.90 3.65
C ASP A 198 25.35 -11.83 2.49
N ASP A 199 24.11 -12.33 2.51
CA ASP A 199 23.54 -13.22 1.49
C ASP A 199 23.17 -12.47 0.20
N ILE A 200 22.50 -11.31 0.33
CA ILE A 200 21.91 -10.60 -0.83
C ILE A 200 22.66 -9.32 -1.24
N GLY A 201 23.72 -8.96 -0.50
CA GLY A 201 24.40 -7.67 -0.60
C GLY A 201 23.60 -6.52 0.02
N GLY A 202 24.13 -5.30 -0.10
CA GLY A 202 23.51 -4.09 0.46
C GLY A 202 22.30 -3.55 -0.30
N TYR A 203 21.94 -2.31 0.00
CA TYR A 203 20.96 -1.55 -0.76
C TYR A 203 21.48 -1.27 -2.16
N ASP A 204 20.58 -1.29 -3.14
CA ASP A 204 20.90 -0.92 -4.52
C ASP A 204 20.98 0.61 -4.63
N GLU A 205 22.13 1.11 -5.06
CA GLU A 205 22.47 2.53 -5.07
C GLU A 205 21.81 3.29 -6.24
N ASP A 206 21.20 2.59 -7.20
CA ASP A 206 20.38 3.19 -8.26
C ASP A 206 19.01 3.69 -7.73
N PHE A 207 18.56 3.22 -6.56
CA PHE A 207 17.30 3.66 -5.97
C PHE A 207 17.49 4.96 -5.18
N LEU A 208 16.92 6.06 -5.69
CA LEU A 208 16.88 7.33 -4.94
C LEU A 208 15.88 7.28 -3.78
N ARG A 209 14.78 6.54 -3.94
CA ARG A 209 13.77 6.26 -2.90
C ARG A 209 13.36 4.78 -2.97
N GLY A 210 12.84 4.22 -1.88
CA GLY A 210 12.33 2.84 -1.88
C GLY A 210 13.41 1.75 -1.93
N GLN A 211 14.66 2.08 -1.62
CA GLN A 211 15.78 1.13 -1.54
C GLN A 211 15.50 -0.06 -0.60
N THR A 212 14.71 0.16 0.47
CA THR A 212 14.31 -0.90 1.41
C THR A 212 13.24 -1.83 0.81
N ILE A 213 12.43 -1.35 -0.13
CA ILE A 213 11.45 -2.17 -0.87
C ILE A 213 12.23 -3.16 -1.75
N ASP A 214 13.20 -2.66 -2.51
CA ASP A 214 14.10 -3.51 -3.31
C ASP A 214 14.84 -4.54 -2.44
N PHE A 215 15.44 -4.10 -1.33
CA PHE A 215 16.15 -4.97 -0.41
C PHE A 215 15.23 -6.06 0.17
N GLY A 216 14.01 -5.70 0.59
CA GLY A 216 13.02 -6.65 1.10
C GLY A 216 12.59 -7.69 0.07
N LEU A 217 12.36 -7.28 -1.18
CA LEU A 217 12.03 -8.20 -2.26
C LEU A 217 13.22 -9.10 -2.63
N ARG A 218 14.46 -8.59 -2.63
CA ARG A 218 15.66 -9.44 -2.83
C ARG A 218 15.83 -10.45 -1.69
N ALA A 219 15.64 -10.03 -0.45
CA ALA A 219 15.66 -10.91 0.72
C ALA A 219 14.61 -12.02 0.56
N ARG A 220 13.37 -11.64 0.21
CA ARG A 220 12.29 -12.58 -0.06
C ARG A 220 12.64 -13.54 -1.18
N LYS A 221 13.17 -13.07 -2.31
CA LYS A 221 13.59 -13.91 -3.44
C LYS A 221 14.68 -14.92 -3.04
N ALA A 222 15.59 -14.55 -2.13
CA ALA A 222 16.57 -15.45 -1.54
C ALA A 222 15.97 -16.39 -0.47
N GLY A 223 14.68 -16.30 -0.17
CA GLY A 223 13.98 -17.16 0.78
C GLY A 223 13.95 -16.64 2.21
N TRP A 224 14.43 -15.42 2.48
CA TRP A 224 14.27 -14.77 3.78
C TRP A 224 12.83 -14.29 3.98
N ARG A 225 12.38 -14.27 5.23
CA ARG A 225 11.04 -13.83 5.61
C ARG A 225 11.09 -12.52 6.38
N ALA A 226 10.10 -11.68 6.13
CA ALA A 226 9.92 -10.39 6.78
C ALA A 226 8.62 -10.37 7.61
N PHE A 227 8.68 -9.85 8.82
CA PHE A 227 7.54 -9.75 9.73
C PHE A 227 7.37 -8.34 10.28
N ALA A 228 6.14 -7.84 10.32
CA ALA A 228 5.78 -6.69 11.14
C ALA A 228 5.45 -7.15 12.57
N VAL A 229 5.90 -6.44 13.60
CA VAL A 229 5.72 -6.82 15.01
C VAL A 229 4.97 -5.74 15.81
N PRO A 230 3.95 -6.11 16.61
CA PRO A 230 3.06 -5.13 17.24
C PRO A 230 3.66 -4.44 18.47
N ASP A 231 4.65 -5.07 19.12
CA ASP A 231 5.14 -4.65 20.45
C ASP A 231 6.26 -3.62 20.41
N ILE A 232 6.82 -3.35 19.24
CA ILE A 232 7.81 -2.30 19.01
C ILE A 232 7.13 -1.19 18.23
N GLU A 233 7.08 0.01 18.80
CA GLU A 233 6.33 1.14 18.26
C GLU A 233 7.22 2.37 18.11
N PHE A 234 6.98 3.11 17.05
CA PHE A 234 7.68 4.36 16.78
C PHE A 234 6.78 5.37 16.04
N ILE A 235 7.15 6.65 16.10
CA ILE A 235 6.58 7.71 15.26
C ILE A 235 7.63 8.15 14.25
N HIS A 236 7.20 8.49 13.04
CA HIS A 236 8.07 9.04 12.00
C HIS A 236 7.64 10.48 11.67
N ASN A 237 8.45 11.45 12.06
CA ASN A 237 8.15 12.88 11.98
C ASN A 237 8.58 13.54 10.66
N HIS A 238 8.80 12.78 9.58
CA HIS A 238 9.21 13.35 8.28
C HIS A 238 8.34 14.51 7.79
N VAL A 239 7.03 14.53 8.11
CA VAL A 239 6.12 15.63 7.75
C VAL A 239 6.46 16.97 8.41
N LYS A 240 7.27 16.96 9.47
CA LYS A 240 7.78 18.15 10.16
C LYS A 240 9.10 18.65 9.56
N ARG A 241 9.74 17.88 8.70
CA ARG A 241 10.99 18.25 8.02
C ARG A 241 10.69 19.16 6.83
N GLU A 242 11.59 20.10 6.56
CA GLU A 242 11.59 20.85 5.31
C GLU A 242 11.93 19.96 4.12
N ASP A 243 11.54 20.42 2.94
CA ASP A 243 11.88 19.73 1.70
C ASP A 243 13.39 19.84 1.47
N ARG A 244 14.06 18.69 1.33
CA ARG A 244 15.49 18.66 1.03
C ARG A 244 15.70 19.01 -0.43
N LYS A 245 16.72 19.83 -0.71
CA LYS A 245 17.16 20.18 -2.07
C LYS A 245 17.94 19.02 -2.73
N THR A 246 17.31 17.85 -2.83
CA THR A 246 17.90 16.65 -3.42
C THR A 246 17.06 16.17 -4.60
N ARG A 247 17.71 15.60 -5.62
CA ARG A 247 17.00 14.96 -6.74
C ARG A 247 16.04 13.87 -6.26
N ALA A 248 16.37 13.17 -5.19
CA ALA A 248 15.57 12.07 -4.64
C ALA A 248 14.15 12.48 -4.22
N ASP A 249 13.94 13.74 -3.86
CA ASP A 249 12.65 14.27 -3.39
C ASP A 249 11.85 15.03 -4.45
N THR A 250 12.39 15.16 -5.68
CA THR A 250 11.65 15.76 -6.79
C THR A 250 10.74 14.73 -7.46
N ASN A 251 9.70 15.20 -8.16
CA ASN A 251 8.86 14.34 -9.00
C ASN A 251 9.69 13.56 -10.04
N GLU A 252 10.75 14.17 -10.58
CA GLU A 252 11.67 13.49 -11.50
C GLU A 252 12.39 12.33 -10.80
N GLY A 253 12.93 12.52 -9.59
CA GLY A 253 13.60 11.46 -8.84
C GLY A 253 12.67 10.33 -8.39
N LEU A 254 11.43 10.68 -8.04
CA LEU A 254 10.38 9.70 -7.74
C LEU A 254 10.03 8.87 -8.98
N ASN A 255 9.84 9.51 -10.14
CA ASN A 255 9.59 8.81 -11.41
C ASN A 255 10.78 7.94 -11.81
N TYR A 256 12.01 8.46 -11.72
CA TYR A 256 13.23 7.71 -11.97
C TYR A 256 13.32 6.45 -11.11
N THR A 257 13.02 6.55 -9.81
CA THR A 257 12.98 5.41 -8.89
C THR A 257 11.93 4.38 -9.31
N MET A 258 10.76 4.82 -9.76
CA MET A 258 9.72 3.92 -10.26
C MET A 258 10.16 3.18 -11.52
N ASP A 259 10.88 3.86 -12.42
CA ASP A 259 11.47 3.26 -13.63
C ASP A 259 12.58 2.26 -13.30
N VAL A 260 13.45 2.58 -12.32
CA VAL A 260 14.46 1.64 -11.80
C VAL A 260 13.77 0.39 -11.26
N PHE A 261 12.73 0.55 -10.43
CA PHE A 261 11.94 -0.57 -9.92
C PHE A 261 11.36 -1.42 -11.06
N GLN A 262 10.69 -0.79 -12.03
CA GLN A 262 10.04 -1.50 -13.13
C GLN A 262 11.05 -2.21 -14.03
N ARG A 263 12.20 -1.60 -14.35
CA ARG A 263 13.28 -2.24 -15.12
C ARG A 263 13.87 -3.43 -14.39
N LYS A 264 14.08 -3.31 -13.08
CA LYS A 264 14.70 -4.36 -12.26
C LYS A 264 13.76 -5.54 -12.02
N TRP A 265 12.50 -5.26 -11.69
CA TRP A 265 11.53 -6.28 -11.26
C TRP A 265 10.58 -6.72 -12.38
N GLY A 266 10.47 -5.98 -13.47
CA GLY A 266 9.59 -6.31 -14.60
C GLY A 266 8.11 -5.98 -14.39
N PHE A 267 7.75 -5.33 -13.27
CA PHE A 267 6.38 -4.91 -12.97
C PHE A 267 6.32 -3.57 -12.23
N SER A 268 5.15 -2.93 -12.28
CA SER A 268 4.85 -1.72 -11.50
C SER A 268 4.39 -2.09 -10.09
N ARG A 269 5.03 -1.57 -9.04
CA ARG A 269 4.54 -1.74 -7.66
C ARG A 269 3.26 -0.96 -7.35
N LEU A 270 2.83 -0.04 -8.22
CA LEU A 270 1.56 0.70 -8.06
C LEU A 270 0.40 0.04 -8.81
N SER A 271 0.71 -0.72 -9.86
CA SER A 271 -0.25 -1.43 -10.70
C SER A 271 0.32 -2.80 -11.10
N PRO A 272 0.54 -3.70 -10.14
CA PRO A 272 1.13 -5.01 -10.39
C PRO A 272 0.14 -5.87 -11.17
N ASP A 273 0.57 -6.30 -12.35
CA ASP A 273 -0.14 -7.29 -13.14
C ASP A 273 0.11 -8.67 -12.52
N MET A 274 -0.86 -9.16 -11.77
CA MET A 274 -0.69 -10.33 -10.92
C MET A 274 -0.43 -11.61 -11.73
N ASP A 275 -1.02 -11.74 -12.92
CA ASP A 275 -0.80 -12.90 -13.79
C ASP A 275 0.58 -12.84 -14.45
N ALA A 276 1.00 -11.67 -14.91
CA ALA A 276 2.36 -11.49 -15.45
C ALA A 276 3.43 -11.77 -14.37
N ILE A 277 3.23 -11.29 -13.14
CA ILE A 277 4.12 -11.54 -12.01
C ILE A 277 4.13 -13.03 -11.65
N ALA A 278 2.97 -13.67 -11.57
CA ALA A 278 2.85 -15.09 -11.26
C ALA A 278 3.61 -15.95 -12.29
N LYS A 279 3.52 -15.60 -13.57
CA LYS A 279 4.26 -16.27 -14.65
C LYS A 279 5.77 -16.00 -14.58
N GLN A 280 6.17 -14.74 -14.39
CA GLN A 280 7.59 -14.35 -14.38
C GLN A 280 8.35 -14.96 -13.21
N TYR A 281 7.69 -15.08 -12.05
CA TYR A 281 8.30 -15.54 -10.80
C TYR A 281 7.80 -16.91 -10.36
N GLU A 282 7.37 -17.75 -11.31
CA GLU A 282 6.91 -19.11 -10.99
C GLU A 282 7.97 -19.89 -10.19
N GLY A 283 7.53 -20.56 -9.12
CA GLY A 283 8.42 -21.28 -8.20
C GLY A 283 9.28 -20.40 -7.29
N SER A 284 9.28 -19.08 -7.46
CA SER A 284 10.03 -18.16 -6.62
C SER A 284 9.40 -17.99 -5.24
N PRO A 285 10.21 -17.88 -4.16
CA PRO A 285 9.73 -17.47 -2.84
C PRO A 285 9.06 -16.07 -2.81
N LEU A 286 9.23 -15.25 -3.85
CA LEU A 286 8.48 -14.00 -4.02
C LEU A 286 6.96 -14.21 -4.03
N LEU A 287 6.49 -15.36 -4.53
CA LEU A 287 5.07 -15.68 -4.62
C LEU A 287 4.53 -16.38 -3.36
N TRP A 288 5.13 -16.16 -2.18
CA TRP A 288 4.68 -16.73 -0.91
C TRP A 288 3.22 -16.40 -0.58
N ASN A 289 2.76 -15.21 -1.02
CA ASN A 289 1.43 -14.68 -0.79
C ASN A 289 0.41 -15.06 -1.88
N LYS A 290 0.78 -15.91 -2.86
CA LYS A 290 -0.14 -16.39 -3.92
C LYS A 290 -1.35 -17.15 -3.35
N GLN A 291 -1.24 -17.66 -2.13
CA GLN A 291 -2.35 -18.29 -1.41
C GLN A 291 -3.42 -17.29 -0.96
N PHE A 292 -3.11 -15.99 -0.95
CA PHE A 292 -4.03 -14.91 -0.62
C PHE A 292 -4.48 -14.12 -1.87
N PHE A 293 -3.60 -13.99 -2.88
CA PHE A 293 -3.86 -13.14 -4.05
C PHE A 293 -3.91 -13.87 -5.39
N GLY A 294 -3.50 -15.13 -5.44
CA GLY A 294 -3.43 -15.88 -6.69
C GLY A 294 -4.79 -16.35 -7.20
N PRO A 295 -4.84 -16.90 -8.42
CA PRO A 295 -6.08 -17.38 -9.06
C PRO A 295 -6.84 -18.44 -8.23
N THR A 296 -6.12 -19.18 -7.38
CA THR A 296 -6.71 -20.21 -6.51
C THR A 296 -7.22 -19.67 -5.18
N ALA A 297 -6.68 -18.53 -4.72
CA ALA A 297 -7.11 -17.85 -3.49
C ALA A 297 -8.47 -17.17 -3.69
N PHE A 298 -8.67 -16.65 -4.90
CA PHE A 298 -9.93 -16.08 -5.35
C PHE A 298 -10.53 -16.99 -6.42
N LYS A 299 -11.27 -18.01 -5.99
CA LYS A 299 -12.26 -18.60 -6.90
C LYS A 299 -13.45 -17.63 -6.90
N PRO A 300 -13.78 -16.93 -8.00
CA PRO A 300 -15.10 -16.32 -8.08
C PRO A 300 -16.06 -17.45 -7.74
N ARG A 301 -16.84 -17.31 -6.67
CA ARG A 301 -17.79 -18.36 -6.29
C ARG A 301 -18.59 -18.65 -7.55
N MET A 302 -18.36 -19.81 -8.14
CA MET A 302 -19.20 -20.38 -9.19
C MET A 302 -20.49 -20.72 -8.47
N GLU A 303 -21.27 -19.70 -8.22
CA GLU A 303 -22.55 -19.75 -7.53
C GLU A 303 -23.56 -20.01 -8.65
N PRO A 304 -24.08 -21.24 -8.80
CA PRO A 304 -25.16 -21.51 -9.74
C PRO A 304 -26.32 -20.55 -9.45
N VAL A 305 -27.00 -20.08 -10.49
CA VAL A 305 -28.08 -19.11 -10.32
C VAL A 305 -29.20 -19.62 -9.39
N GLU A 306 -29.36 -20.94 -9.29
CA GLU A 306 -30.31 -21.63 -8.41
C GLU A 306 -29.95 -21.49 -6.92
N GLN A 307 -28.69 -21.19 -6.60
CA GLN A 307 -28.21 -21.02 -5.22
C GLN A 307 -28.22 -19.56 -4.76
N ILE A 308 -28.52 -18.61 -5.66
CA ILE A 308 -28.58 -17.20 -5.33
C ILE A 308 -29.93 -16.92 -4.66
N ASP A 309 -29.91 -16.72 -3.34
CA ASP A 309 -31.08 -16.33 -2.57
C ASP A 309 -31.49 -14.88 -2.88
N PHE A 310 -32.69 -14.71 -3.45
CA PHE A 310 -33.24 -13.39 -3.75
C PHE A 310 -33.37 -12.53 -2.49
N ALA A 311 -33.70 -13.10 -1.32
CA ALA A 311 -33.87 -12.35 -0.08
C ALA A 311 -32.57 -11.69 0.40
N GLN A 312 -31.42 -12.21 -0.04
CA GLN A 312 -30.08 -11.69 0.26
C GLN A 312 -29.50 -10.84 -0.88
N SER A 313 -30.28 -10.58 -1.93
CA SER A 313 -29.87 -9.73 -3.05
C SER A 313 -30.00 -8.23 -2.72
N ASP A 314 -29.27 -7.40 -3.46
CA ASP A 314 -29.42 -5.95 -3.39
C ASP A 314 -30.83 -5.51 -3.82
N TRP A 315 -31.52 -6.28 -4.66
CA TRP A 315 -32.93 -6.02 -4.99
C TRP A 315 -33.84 -6.09 -3.77
N ALA A 316 -33.75 -7.17 -2.99
CA ALA A 316 -34.52 -7.32 -1.76
C ALA A 316 -34.10 -6.29 -0.72
N ARG A 317 -32.79 -6.00 -0.61
CA ARG A 317 -32.28 -4.97 0.29
C ARG A 317 -32.79 -3.59 -0.09
N TYR A 318 -32.77 -3.23 -1.37
CA TYR A 318 -33.28 -1.95 -1.89
C TYR A 318 -34.78 -1.75 -1.64
N ALA A 319 -35.56 -2.83 -1.68
CA ALA A 319 -36.99 -2.78 -1.37
C ALA A 319 -37.27 -2.56 0.13
N ASN A 320 -36.42 -3.08 1.01
CA ASN A 320 -36.72 -3.19 2.45
C ASN A 320 -35.88 -2.28 3.36
N ASP A 321 -34.71 -1.82 2.91
CA ASP A 321 -33.78 -0.99 3.69
C ASP A 321 -33.71 0.43 3.09
N LYS A 322 -34.33 1.39 3.79
CA LYS A 322 -34.35 2.80 3.36
C LYS A 322 -32.97 3.45 3.31
N ALA A 323 -32.06 3.05 4.20
CA ALA A 323 -30.70 3.58 4.22
C ALA A 323 -29.92 3.10 3.00
N PHE A 324 -30.01 1.81 2.69
CA PHE A 324 -29.41 1.24 1.48
C PHE A 324 -30.03 1.83 0.21
N GLN A 325 -31.35 1.94 0.14
CA GLN A 325 -32.05 2.58 -0.97
C GLN A 325 -31.57 4.02 -1.21
N SER A 326 -31.45 4.81 -0.14
CA SER A 326 -30.92 6.18 -0.23
C SER A 326 -29.47 6.19 -0.75
N LYS A 327 -28.60 5.31 -0.23
CA LYS A 327 -27.21 5.17 -0.69
C LYS A 327 -27.13 4.89 -2.19
N ILE A 328 -27.90 3.90 -2.68
CA ILE A 328 -27.95 3.53 -4.10
C ILE A 328 -28.48 4.67 -4.97
N ASN A 329 -29.53 5.37 -4.52
CA ASN A 329 -30.12 6.49 -5.26
C ASN A 329 -29.18 7.68 -5.39
N VAL A 330 -28.48 8.05 -4.31
CA VAL A 330 -27.46 9.12 -4.35
C VAL A 330 -26.34 8.76 -5.32
N ARG A 331 -25.86 7.51 -5.28
CA ARG A 331 -24.82 7.01 -6.19
C ARG A 331 -25.28 7.02 -7.65
N MET A 332 -26.51 6.58 -7.91
CA MET A 332 -27.11 6.59 -9.24
C MET A 332 -27.20 8.02 -9.78
N GLN A 333 -27.72 8.94 -8.99
CA GLN A 333 -27.88 10.34 -9.38
C GLN A 333 -26.54 10.99 -9.70
N ALA A 334 -25.53 10.80 -8.84
CA ALA A 334 -24.17 11.31 -9.07
C ALA A 334 -23.59 10.78 -10.39
N THR A 335 -23.74 9.48 -10.65
CA THR A 335 -23.27 8.86 -11.91
C THR A 335 -23.98 9.47 -13.11
N ILE A 336 -25.32 9.59 -13.04
CA ILE A 336 -26.14 10.17 -14.11
C ILE A 336 -25.78 11.63 -14.37
N ASP A 337 -25.54 12.43 -13.32
CA ASP A 337 -25.21 13.84 -13.46
C ASP A 337 -23.85 14.03 -14.13
N VAL A 338 -22.85 13.23 -13.74
CA VAL A 338 -21.54 13.21 -14.39
C VAL A 338 -21.67 12.82 -15.86
N ILE A 339 -22.46 11.78 -16.16
CA ILE A 339 -22.74 11.33 -17.53
C ILE A 339 -23.40 12.45 -18.35
N LYS A 340 -24.44 13.10 -17.83
CA LYS A 340 -25.17 14.18 -18.52
C LYS A 340 -24.29 15.39 -18.80
N GLN A 341 -23.39 15.74 -17.88
CA GLN A 341 -22.48 16.87 -18.03
C GLN A 341 -21.42 16.65 -19.12
N SER A 342 -21.13 15.39 -19.50
CA SER A 342 -20.17 15.08 -20.55
C SER A 342 -20.59 15.51 -21.96
N LYS A 343 -21.87 15.85 -22.18
CA LYS A 343 -22.48 16.19 -23.49
C LYS A 343 -22.33 15.11 -24.57
N ILE A 344 -22.03 13.86 -24.19
CA ILE A 344 -21.82 12.77 -25.12
C ILE A 344 -23.16 12.07 -25.47
N VAL A 345 -23.31 11.72 -26.75
CA VAL A 345 -24.43 11.08 -27.49
C VAL A 345 -25.04 9.88 -26.74
N PRO A 346 -26.32 9.49 -26.98
CA PRO A 346 -27.00 8.35 -26.34
C PRO A 346 -26.46 6.96 -26.77
N GLN A 347 -25.18 6.71 -26.54
CA GLN A 347 -24.65 5.34 -26.54
C GLN A 347 -25.03 4.64 -25.23
N PRO A 348 -25.13 3.31 -25.23
CA PRO A 348 -25.33 2.56 -23.99
C PRO A 348 -24.19 2.83 -23.00
N LEU A 349 -24.54 3.07 -21.74
CA LEU A 349 -23.58 3.03 -20.65
C LEU A 349 -23.00 1.61 -20.55
N VAL A 350 -21.68 1.48 -20.47
CA VAL A 350 -21.04 0.20 -20.17
C VAL A 350 -20.78 0.11 -18.67
N LEU A 351 -21.49 -0.78 -17.98
CA LEU A 351 -21.29 -1.06 -16.55
C LEU A 351 -20.45 -2.33 -16.38
N ILE A 352 -19.42 -2.25 -15.54
CA ILE A 352 -18.53 -3.36 -15.22
C ILE A 352 -18.56 -3.59 -13.72
N GLY A 353 -18.84 -4.82 -13.29
CA GLY A 353 -19.05 -5.15 -11.88
C GLY A 353 -20.51 -5.10 -11.44
N GLN A 354 -21.43 -5.39 -12.35
CA GLN A 354 -22.88 -5.24 -12.18
C GLN A 354 -23.51 -5.88 -10.93
N GLY A 355 -22.85 -6.86 -10.32
CA GLY A 355 -23.41 -7.64 -9.22
C GLY A 355 -24.68 -8.37 -9.68
N ASP A 356 -25.77 -8.15 -8.96
CA ASP A 356 -27.07 -8.78 -9.22
C ASP A 356 -27.97 -7.98 -10.18
N GLY A 357 -27.46 -6.89 -10.76
CA GLY A 357 -28.13 -6.12 -11.81
C GLY A 357 -29.07 -5.02 -11.34
N LEU A 358 -29.18 -4.73 -10.03
CA LEU A 358 -30.05 -3.68 -9.52
C LEU A 358 -29.76 -2.31 -10.15
N PHE A 359 -28.48 -1.92 -10.24
CA PHE A 359 -28.10 -0.63 -10.82
C PHE A 359 -28.59 -0.52 -12.28
N ALA A 360 -28.31 -1.54 -13.10
CA ALA A 360 -28.70 -1.55 -14.50
C ALA A 360 -30.23 -1.48 -14.67
N HIS A 361 -30.97 -2.17 -13.81
CA HIS A 361 -32.43 -2.09 -13.77
C HIS A 361 -32.93 -0.65 -13.47
N LEU A 362 -32.42 -0.02 -12.41
CA LEU A 362 -32.83 1.32 -12.01
C LEU A 362 -32.47 2.37 -13.08
N TYR A 363 -31.27 2.27 -13.67
CA TYR A 363 -30.83 3.16 -14.76
C TYR A 363 -31.73 3.03 -16.00
N ALA A 364 -32.05 1.80 -16.41
CA ALA A 364 -32.94 1.54 -17.54
C ALA A 364 -34.38 2.01 -17.29
N HIS A 365 -34.86 1.94 -16.04
CA HIS A 365 -36.18 2.47 -15.67
C HIS A 365 -36.30 3.99 -15.81
N GLN A 366 -35.18 4.70 -15.74
CA GLN A 366 -35.13 6.14 -16.02
C GLN A 366 -34.96 6.45 -17.52
N GLY A 367 -35.06 5.44 -18.38
CA GLY A 367 -34.94 5.57 -19.84
C GLY A 367 -33.51 5.46 -20.37
N GLY A 368 -32.53 5.15 -19.52
CA GLY A 368 -31.15 4.93 -19.93
C GLY A 368 -30.96 3.63 -20.72
N ASN A 369 -29.98 3.60 -21.62
CA ASN A 369 -29.54 2.37 -22.29
C ASN A 369 -28.26 1.85 -21.63
N ILE A 370 -28.16 0.55 -21.34
CA ILE A 370 -27.05 -0.01 -20.57
C ILE A 370 -26.72 -1.45 -21.01
N VAL A 371 -25.42 -1.69 -21.16
CA VAL A 371 -24.84 -3.03 -21.32
C VAL A 371 -23.90 -3.27 -20.15
N SER A 372 -24.08 -4.40 -19.49
CA SER A 372 -23.49 -4.68 -18.19
C SER A 372 -22.65 -5.96 -18.23
N TYR A 373 -21.53 -5.97 -17.51
CA TYR A 373 -20.61 -7.10 -17.40
C TYR A 373 -20.33 -7.46 -15.93
N ASP A 374 -20.24 -8.76 -15.62
CA ASP A 374 -19.69 -9.28 -14.34
C ASP A 374 -18.68 -10.40 -14.60
N ASP A 375 -17.80 -10.64 -13.63
CA ASP A 375 -16.89 -11.79 -13.60
C ASP A 375 -17.58 -13.10 -13.15
N ARG A 376 -18.82 -13.03 -12.66
CA ARG A 376 -19.56 -14.18 -12.11
C ARG A 376 -20.75 -14.56 -13.00
N PRO A 377 -20.68 -15.66 -13.77
CA PRO A 377 -21.74 -16.09 -14.68
C PRO A 377 -23.10 -16.29 -14.00
N GLY A 378 -23.13 -16.82 -12.78
CA GLY A 378 -24.37 -17.01 -12.02
C GLY A 378 -25.08 -15.70 -11.67
N ARG A 379 -24.32 -14.65 -11.35
CA ARG A 379 -24.85 -13.31 -11.07
C ARG A 379 -25.36 -12.62 -12.35
N VAL A 380 -24.70 -12.87 -13.49
CA VAL A 380 -25.19 -12.46 -14.81
C VAL A 380 -26.53 -13.12 -15.12
N ALA A 381 -26.65 -14.43 -14.95
CA ALA A 381 -27.89 -15.16 -15.17
C ALA A 381 -29.01 -14.73 -14.20
N PHE A 382 -28.68 -14.45 -12.93
CA PHE A 382 -29.61 -13.92 -11.95
C PHE A 382 -30.19 -12.56 -12.39
N ALA A 383 -29.32 -11.62 -12.75
CA ALA A 383 -29.73 -10.29 -13.22
C ALA A 383 -30.65 -10.38 -14.45
N GLN A 384 -30.33 -11.26 -15.41
CA GLN A 384 -31.18 -11.53 -16.57
C GLN A 384 -32.57 -12.03 -16.17
N LYS A 385 -32.67 -12.94 -15.19
CA LYS A 385 -33.95 -13.43 -14.65
C LYS A 385 -34.75 -12.30 -13.99
N CYS A 386 -34.12 -11.45 -13.18
CA CYS A 386 -34.79 -10.35 -12.48
C CYS A 386 -35.44 -9.34 -13.44
N VAL A 387 -34.82 -9.08 -14.60
CA VAL A 387 -35.32 -8.09 -15.57
C VAL A 387 -36.25 -8.67 -16.64
N ALA A 388 -36.35 -9.99 -16.77
CA ALA A 388 -37.00 -10.66 -17.90
C ALA A 388 -38.48 -10.25 -18.09
N ASN A 389 -39.18 -10.01 -16.98
CA ASN A 389 -40.61 -9.63 -16.97
C ASN A 389 -40.84 -8.14 -16.66
N GLN A 390 -39.77 -7.35 -16.55
CA GLN A 390 -39.86 -5.91 -16.30
C GLN A 390 -40.09 -5.15 -17.61
N LYS A 391 -40.82 -4.02 -17.50
CA LYS A 391 -41.07 -3.09 -18.60
C LYS A 391 -40.23 -1.84 -18.41
N TYR A 392 -39.59 -1.38 -19.48
CA TYR A 392 -38.71 -0.21 -19.47
C TYR A 392 -39.22 0.83 -20.47
N PRO A 393 -39.03 2.14 -20.19
CA PRO A 393 -39.35 3.20 -21.16
C PRO A 393 -38.52 3.08 -22.45
N GLY A 394 -37.29 2.59 -22.34
CA GLY A 394 -36.36 2.37 -23.44
C GLY A 394 -36.02 0.88 -23.62
N GLN A 395 -34.74 0.60 -23.83
CA GLN A 395 -34.25 -0.77 -23.99
C GLN A 395 -34.12 -1.47 -22.62
N ARG A 396 -34.41 -2.76 -22.60
CA ARG A 396 -34.12 -3.62 -21.45
C ARG A 396 -32.60 -3.68 -21.25
N PRO A 397 -32.08 -3.62 -20.01
CA PRO A 397 -30.66 -3.76 -19.74
C PRO A 397 -30.13 -5.11 -20.25
N THR A 398 -28.95 -5.10 -20.86
CA THR A 398 -28.25 -6.30 -21.32
C THR A 398 -27.18 -6.69 -20.31
N PHE A 399 -27.05 -7.98 -20.01
CA PHE A 399 -26.05 -8.50 -19.06
C PHE A 399 -25.20 -9.57 -19.74
N LYS A 400 -23.88 -9.47 -19.60
CA LYS A 400 -22.89 -10.35 -20.20
C LYS A 400 -21.84 -10.77 -19.16
N THR A 401 -21.15 -11.86 -19.42
CA THR A 401 -20.01 -12.30 -18.59
C THR A 401 -18.72 -11.73 -19.17
N LEU A 402 -17.80 -11.29 -18.32
CA LEU A 402 -16.45 -10.93 -18.74
C LEU A 402 -15.73 -12.16 -19.31
N GLY A 403 -14.98 -11.95 -20.40
CA GLY A 403 -14.09 -12.95 -20.94
C GLY A 403 -12.85 -13.17 -20.04
N GLU A 404 -12.04 -14.15 -20.42
CA GLU A 404 -10.74 -14.39 -19.79
C GLU A 404 -9.87 -13.12 -19.80
N GLY A 405 -9.18 -12.86 -18.69
CA GLY A 405 -8.35 -11.65 -18.51
C GLY A 405 -9.17 -10.36 -18.49
N GLY A 406 -10.42 -10.41 -18.03
CA GLY A 406 -11.32 -9.25 -17.96
C GLY A 406 -11.84 -8.75 -19.31
N LYS A 407 -11.68 -9.52 -20.40
CA LYS A 407 -12.05 -9.11 -21.77
C LYS A 407 -13.52 -8.73 -21.93
N ILE A 408 -13.76 -7.72 -22.74
CA ILE A 408 -15.07 -7.18 -23.09
C ILE A 408 -15.26 -7.29 -24.60
N ASP A 409 -16.39 -7.84 -25.04
CA ASP A 409 -16.71 -8.10 -26.45
C ASP A 409 -17.16 -6.83 -27.22
N LEU A 410 -16.39 -5.75 -27.06
CA LEU A 410 -16.56 -4.47 -27.74
C LEU A 410 -15.27 -4.06 -28.47
N PRO A 411 -15.38 -3.38 -29.62
CA PRO A 411 -14.21 -2.89 -30.35
C PRO A 411 -13.39 -1.86 -29.55
N ASP A 412 -12.14 -1.66 -29.98
CA ASP A 412 -11.29 -0.59 -29.47
C ASP A 412 -11.95 0.77 -29.70
N ALA A 413 -11.83 1.67 -28.72
CA ALA A 413 -12.36 3.03 -28.80
C ALA A 413 -13.81 3.12 -29.33
N SER A 414 -14.69 2.23 -28.86
CA SER A 414 -16.10 2.20 -29.26
C SER A 414 -17.05 2.82 -28.22
N VAL A 415 -16.59 3.01 -26.99
CA VAL A 415 -17.43 3.38 -25.84
C VAL A 415 -17.13 4.80 -25.40
N ASP A 416 -18.17 5.58 -25.13
CA ASP A 416 -18.04 6.96 -24.66
C ASP A 416 -18.05 7.09 -23.13
N GLN A 417 -18.67 6.13 -22.44
CA GLN A 417 -18.88 6.18 -21.00
C GLN A 417 -18.83 4.78 -20.39
N ILE A 418 -17.98 4.63 -19.38
CA ILE A 418 -17.84 3.40 -18.60
C ILE A 418 -18.09 3.71 -17.13
N LEU A 419 -18.82 2.83 -16.46
CA LEU A 419 -18.92 2.77 -15.01
C LEU A 419 -18.29 1.46 -14.54
N ILE A 420 -17.28 1.53 -13.68
CA ILE A 420 -16.78 0.39 -12.91
C ILE A 420 -17.35 0.51 -11.50
N ASP A 421 -18.06 -0.51 -11.03
CA ASP A 421 -18.71 -0.50 -9.71
C ASP A 421 -18.37 -1.79 -8.94
N GLY A 422 -17.60 -1.66 -7.85
CA GLY A 422 -17.36 -2.77 -6.91
C GLY A 422 -16.53 -3.94 -7.43
N LEU A 423 -16.04 -3.91 -8.67
CA LEU A 423 -15.25 -5.00 -9.27
C LEU A 423 -13.78 -4.97 -8.86
N LEU A 424 -13.14 -3.80 -8.83
CA LEU A 424 -11.68 -3.71 -8.67
C LEU A 424 -11.21 -4.21 -7.30
N GLU A 425 -12.09 -4.14 -6.30
CA GLU A 425 -11.88 -4.63 -4.94
C GLU A 425 -11.67 -6.14 -4.94
N ARG A 426 -12.58 -6.85 -5.61
CA ARG A 426 -12.65 -8.32 -5.57
C ARG A 426 -11.90 -8.98 -6.73
N TYR A 427 -11.68 -8.29 -7.84
CA TYR A 427 -11.06 -8.93 -9.00
C TYR A 427 -9.59 -9.30 -8.69
N PRO A 428 -9.11 -10.49 -9.08
CA PRO A 428 -7.74 -10.94 -8.76
C PRO A 428 -6.65 -10.08 -9.43
N ASN A 429 -6.92 -9.61 -10.64
CA ASN A 429 -5.98 -8.81 -11.43
C ASN A 429 -6.69 -7.54 -11.96
N PRO A 430 -7.00 -6.56 -11.09
CA PRO A 430 -7.80 -5.39 -11.48
C PRO A 430 -7.12 -4.53 -12.55
N VAL A 431 -5.81 -4.67 -12.74
CA VAL A 431 -5.05 -4.02 -13.81
C VAL A 431 -5.56 -4.45 -15.19
N GLU A 432 -5.93 -5.71 -15.38
CA GLU A 432 -6.48 -6.19 -16.66
C GLU A 432 -7.82 -5.54 -16.98
N VAL A 433 -8.71 -5.46 -15.98
CA VAL A 433 -10.01 -4.78 -16.11
C VAL A 433 -9.80 -3.33 -16.53
N ILE A 434 -8.91 -2.60 -15.84
CA ILE A 434 -8.64 -1.19 -16.17
C ILE A 434 -8.01 -1.05 -17.56
N ARG A 435 -7.09 -1.94 -17.96
CA ARG A 435 -6.53 -1.91 -19.33
C ARG A 435 -7.60 -2.16 -20.38
N GLU A 436 -8.50 -3.09 -20.12
CA GLU A 436 -9.61 -3.40 -21.02
C GLU A 436 -10.60 -2.24 -21.11
N THR A 437 -10.91 -1.57 -19.99
CA THR A 437 -11.74 -0.36 -20.03
C THR A 437 -11.07 0.74 -20.83
N VAL A 438 -9.76 0.95 -20.65
CA VAL A 438 -8.98 1.90 -21.44
C VAL A 438 -9.02 1.54 -22.93
N ARG A 439 -8.93 0.25 -23.30
CA ARG A 439 -8.97 -0.21 -24.70
C ARG A 439 -10.27 0.21 -25.39
N ILE A 440 -11.42 -0.07 -24.78
CA ILE A 440 -12.74 0.18 -25.37
C ILE A 440 -13.21 1.63 -25.26
N LEU A 441 -12.69 2.40 -24.29
CA LEU A 441 -13.07 3.79 -24.06
C LEU A 441 -12.49 4.70 -25.15
N LYS A 442 -13.27 5.59 -25.76
CA LYS A 442 -12.76 6.54 -26.76
C LYS A 442 -11.80 7.57 -26.14
N PRO A 443 -10.83 8.11 -26.90
CA PRO A 443 -10.10 9.30 -26.49
C PRO A 443 -11.04 10.46 -26.12
N GLY A 444 -10.74 11.18 -25.04
CA GLY A 444 -11.56 12.26 -24.49
C GLY A 444 -12.80 11.81 -23.68
N ALA A 445 -13.11 10.51 -23.71
CA ALA A 445 -14.31 9.95 -23.13
C ALA A 445 -14.13 9.64 -21.63
N LEU A 446 -15.22 9.25 -20.97
CA LEU A 446 -15.32 9.24 -19.52
C LEU A 446 -15.38 7.82 -18.93
N MET A 447 -14.65 7.60 -17.84
CA MET A 447 -14.82 6.46 -16.96
C MET A 447 -15.11 6.94 -15.54
N VAL A 448 -16.12 6.36 -14.90
CA VAL A 448 -16.40 6.54 -13.47
C VAL A 448 -16.03 5.26 -12.75
N VAL A 449 -15.24 5.37 -11.70
CA VAL A 449 -14.85 4.23 -10.86
C VAL A 449 -15.45 4.43 -9.48
N VAL A 450 -16.34 3.53 -9.10
CA VAL A 450 -16.90 3.45 -7.75
C VAL A 450 -16.26 2.29 -7.03
N ALA A 451 -15.66 2.57 -5.88
CA ALA A 451 -15.04 1.56 -5.05
C ALA A 451 -15.41 1.73 -3.57
N ASN A 452 -15.64 0.61 -2.91
CA ASN A 452 -15.86 0.51 -1.48
C ASN A 452 -14.63 1.04 -0.73
N ARG A 453 -14.87 2.02 0.12
CA ARG A 453 -13.85 2.56 1.02
C ARG A 453 -13.65 1.59 2.18
N ARG A 454 -12.39 1.38 2.59
CA ARG A 454 -12.09 0.57 3.76
C ARG A 454 -12.80 1.14 4.99
N PRO A 455 -13.65 0.37 5.69
CA PRO A 455 -14.38 0.88 6.84
C PRO A 455 -13.41 1.26 7.96
N VAL A 456 -13.78 2.29 8.73
CA VAL A 456 -13.01 2.76 9.89
C VAL A 456 -13.28 1.82 11.08
N PHE A 457 -12.70 0.62 11.01
CA PHE A 457 -12.60 -0.41 12.06
C PHE A 457 -13.92 -1.05 12.58
N GLU A 458 -13.98 -2.38 12.54
CA GLU A 458 -15.13 -3.19 13.00
C GLU A 458 -14.88 -3.93 14.33
N GLY A 459 -13.86 -3.54 15.12
CA GLY A 459 -13.55 -4.23 16.39
C GLY A 459 -12.66 -5.46 16.26
N GLU A 460 -12.46 -5.98 15.04
CA GLU A 460 -11.67 -7.18 14.79
C GLU A 460 -10.16 -6.89 14.72
N ASP A 461 -9.34 -7.83 15.23
CA ASP A 461 -7.89 -7.79 15.07
C ASP A 461 -7.54 -8.21 13.63
N PRO A 462 -7.02 -7.30 12.78
CA PRO A 462 -6.73 -7.62 11.39
C PRO A 462 -5.57 -8.62 11.26
N THR A 463 -4.78 -8.83 12.32
CA THR A 463 -3.71 -9.84 12.38
C THR A 463 -4.18 -11.20 12.89
N ASP A 464 -5.46 -11.33 13.25
CA ASP A 464 -6.06 -12.65 13.46
C ASP A 464 -6.06 -13.44 12.14
N PRO A 465 -5.64 -14.72 12.11
CA PRO A 465 -5.53 -15.48 10.86
C PRO A 465 -6.81 -15.50 10.01
N ALA A 466 -7.98 -15.63 10.65
CA ALA A 466 -9.25 -15.70 9.92
C ALA A 466 -9.63 -14.32 9.35
N THR A 467 -9.48 -13.26 10.15
CA THR A 467 -9.74 -11.88 9.71
C THR A 467 -8.73 -11.47 8.63
N PHE A 468 -7.43 -11.79 8.78
CA PHE A 468 -6.40 -11.51 7.78
C PHE A 468 -6.76 -12.14 6.44
N VAL A 469 -7.05 -13.44 6.40
CA VAL A 469 -7.43 -14.13 5.17
C VAL A 469 -8.65 -13.46 4.54
N ARG A 470 -9.72 -13.18 5.31
CA ARG A 470 -10.92 -12.50 4.83
C ARG A 470 -10.60 -11.14 4.19
N LEU A 471 -9.81 -10.31 4.87
CA LEU A 471 -9.40 -8.99 4.39
C LEU A 471 -8.51 -9.04 3.14
N MET A 472 -7.72 -10.10 2.97
CA MET A 472 -6.85 -10.27 1.80
C MET A 472 -7.57 -10.94 0.61
N THR A 473 -8.64 -11.70 0.85
CA THR A 473 -9.33 -12.46 -0.21
C THR A 473 -10.69 -11.89 -0.61
N THR A 474 -11.60 -11.64 0.34
CA THR A 474 -13.02 -11.36 0.05
C THR A 474 -13.42 -9.91 0.30
N ASP A 475 -12.87 -9.31 1.35
CA ASP A 475 -13.25 -7.99 1.84
C ASP A 475 -12.13 -6.99 1.57
N ARG A 476 -11.52 -7.08 0.38
CA ARG A 476 -10.51 -6.11 0.00
C ARG A 476 -11.18 -4.77 -0.22
N HIS A 477 -10.61 -3.74 0.37
CA HIS A 477 -11.08 -2.37 0.24
C HIS A 477 -9.91 -1.48 -0.11
N PHE A 478 -10.19 -0.38 -0.79
CA PHE A 478 -9.18 0.63 -1.08
C PHE A 478 -9.19 1.72 0.00
N ILE A 479 -8.02 2.28 0.28
CA ILE A 479 -7.93 3.69 0.62
C ILE A 479 -7.78 4.53 -0.64
N TRP A 480 -8.10 5.82 -0.54
CA TRP A 480 -8.14 6.75 -1.66
C TRP A 480 -6.86 6.75 -2.51
N MET A 481 -5.69 6.78 -1.87
CA MET A 481 -4.42 6.78 -2.58
C MET A 481 -4.12 5.48 -3.33
N GLU A 482 -4.53 4.33 -2.81
CA GLU A 482 -4.32 3.03 -3.48
C GLU A 482 -5.10 2.97 -4.79
N LEU A 483 -6.38 3.37 -4.77
CA LEU A 483 -7.21 3.40 -5.97
C LEU A 483 -6.68 4.37 -7.02
N ILE A 484 -6.28 5.58 -6.60
CA ILE A 484 -5.70 6.58 -7.50
C ILE A 484 -4.42 6.07 -8.15
N ASN A 485 -3.52 5.51 -7.35
CA ASN A 485 -2.25 5.01 -7.84
C ASN A 485 -2.46 3.85 -8.81
N LEU A 486 -3.36 2.91 -8.48
CA LEU A 486 -3.71 1.79 -9.35
C LEU A 486 -4.25 2.27 -10.70
N VAL A 487 -5.23 3.18 -10.69
CA VAL A 487 -5.85 3.69 -11.92
C VAL A 487 -4.86 4.50 -12.76
N LYS A 488 -4.13 5.45 -12.16
CA LYS A 488 -3.13 6.27 -12.89
C LYS A 488 -2.01 5.43 -13.47
N ALA A 489 -1.42 4.56 -12.66
CA ALA A 489 -0.28 3.74 -13.09
C ALA A 489 -0.71 2.72 -14.16
N THR A 490 -1.92 2.17 -14.08
CA THR A 490 -2.45 1.28 -15.12
C THR A 490 -2.77 2.02 -16.42
N GLY A 491 -3.27 3.25 -16.33
CA GLY A 491 -3.55 4.10 -17.48
C GLY A 491 -2.32 4.47 -18.30
N ALA A 492 -1.10 4.33 -17.75
CA ALA A 492 0.17 4.59 -18.42
C ALA A 492 0.19 5.96 -19.15
N GLY A 493 -0.28 7.01 -18.47
CA GLY A 493 -0.36 8.36 -19.02
C GLY A 493 -1.53 8.63 -19.96
N LYS A 494 -2.41 7.65 -20.22
CA LYS A 494 -3.65 7.83 -21.01
C LYS A 494 -4.86 8.25 -20.19
N LEU A 495 -4.76 8.25 -18.86
CA LEU A 495 -5.85 8.55 -17.95
C LEU A 495 -5.52 9.77 -17.11
N ASP A 496 -6.41 10.76 -17.13
CA ASP A 496 -6.39 11.88 -16.22
C ASP A 496 -7.48 11.70 -15.16
N ILE A 497 -7.11 11.83 -13.88
CA ILE A 497 -8.06 11.73 -12.77
C ILE A 497 -8.57 13.14 -12.50
N ALA A 498 -9.83 13.36 -12.85
CA ALA A 498 -10.45 14.66 -12.77
C ALA A 498 -10.86 15.02 -11.33
N ILE A 499 -11.59 14.15 -10.63
CA ILE A 499 -12.23 14.46 -9.32
C ILE A 499 -12.46 13.18 -8.51
N ASP A 500 -12.29 13.24 -7.18
CA ASP A 500 -13.02 12.37 -6.23
C ASP A 500 -14.08 13.20 -5.48
N ILE A 501 -15.35 12.88 -5.71
CA ILE A 501 -16.50 13.66 -5.22
C ILE A 501 -16.69 13.50 -3.70
N PHE A 502 -16.18 12.40 -3.12
CA PHE A 502 -16.37 12.08 -1.70
C PHE A 502 -15.03 11.91 -0.96
N LYS A 503 -13.94 12.52 -1.44
CA LYS A 503 -12.61 12.37 -0.82
C LYS A 503 -12.63 12.65 0.70
N ASP A 504 -13.41 13.66 1.10
CA ASP A 504 -13.49 14.17 2.47
C ASP A 504 -14.60 13.52 3.33
N ASP A 505 -15.42 12.62 2.76
CA ASP A 505 -16.46 11.89 3.49
C ASP A 505 -16.11 10.39 3.58
N PRO A 506 -15.48 9.95 4.68
CA PRO A 506 -15.06 8.55 4.83
C PRO A 506 -16.24 7.58 5.05
N SER A 507 -17.47 8.07 5.21
CA SER A 507 -18.66 7.22 5.31
C SER A 507 -19.20 6.77 3.95
N ARG A 508 -18.68 7.34 2.86
CA ARG A 508 -19.12 7.09 1.50
C ARG A 508 -18.10 6.30 0.68
N ASP A 509 -18.62 5.60 -0.30
CA ASP A 509 -17.82 4.95 -1.34
C ASP A 509 -17.00 6.02 -2.09
N MET A 510 -15.82 5.64 -2.55
CA MET A 510 -14.99 6.52 -3.38
C MET A 510 -15.59 6.57 -4.79
N VAL A 511 -15.65 7.77 -5.37
CA VAL A 511 -16.18 7.98 -6.72
C VAL A 511 -15.16 8.78 -7.51
N LEU A 512 -14.37 8.06 -8.30
CA LEU A 512 -13.33 8.61 -9.16
C LEU A 512 -13.90 8.92 -10.53
N ILE A 513 -13.80 10.18 -10.96
CA ILE A 513 -14.06 10.58 -12.34
C ILE A 513 -12.73 10.58 -13.09
N VAL A 514 -12.66 9.80 -14.16
CA VAL A 514 -11.45 9.59 -14.97
C VAL A 514 -11.75 9.91 -16.42
N ARG A 515 -10.88 10.69 -17.06
CA ARG A 515 -10.98 10.99 -18.50
C ARG A 515 -9.86 10.29 -19.24
N ARG A 516 -10.17 9.64 -20.37
CA ARG A 516 -9.13 9.19 -21.30
C ARG A 516 -8.58 10.39 -22.03
N ASN A 517 -7.26 10.53 -22.08
CA ASN A 517 -6.61 11.61 -22.80
C ASN A 517 -7.01 11.60 -24.29
N PRO A 518 -7.17 12.78 -24.92
CA PRO A 518 -7.55 12.86 -26.33
C PRO A 518 -6.49 12.28 -27.29
N ASP A 519 -5.23 12.26 -26.84
CA ASP A 519 -4.05 11.84 -27.61
C ASP A 519 -3.76 10.33 -27.53
#